data_AF-A0AAD6RFA8-F1
#
_entry.id   AF-A0AAD6RFA8-F1
#
_cell.length_a   1.000
_cell.length_b   1.000
_cell.length_c   1.000
_cell.angle_alpha   90.00
_cell.angle_beta   90.00
_cell.angle_gamma   90.00
#
_symmetry.space_group_name_H-M   'P 1'
#
loop_
_entity.id
_entity.type
_entity.pdbx_description
1 polymer ?
#
loop_
_entity_poly.entity_id
_entity_poly.type
_entity_poly.pdbx_seq_one_letter_code
_entity_poly.pdbx_strand_id
1 'polypeptide(L)'
;MEPDDEIYANGEADSSNSRNRPIISSEQLDIEAYAGLYTGRTKITRLLFIADQCGQNNNTAMQMEALRMAYEEIKKGENTQLFRDVVHKIDGRLGDDYGMDSAWCEMVDRRADQRKEKLENELNAYRTNLIKESIRMGYNDFGDYYYAHGSLAEAFKSYVRTRDYCTTSKHVIHMCMSAILVSIEMGQFTHVTSYINKAEQTADALDPNTVSKLRCAAGLANLDAKKYKLAARKFLEVGPELGNSYNEVIAPQDVATYGGLCALASFDRMELKNKVIDSINFRNFLELVPEVRELIHDFYSSHYASCLDYLGNLKANLMLDIHLHDHVQTLYDQIRNKALIQYTHPFLSVDLHMMANAFKTTARIDSHNKILYARHADQRNATFQRVLQTGSEFDRDVRAMLLRANLIKLEYKASRKP
;
A
#
# COMPACT_ATOMS: atom_id res chain seq x y z
N MET A 1 -3.77 -12.76 70.88
CA MET A 1 -2.85 -12.09 69.96
C MET A 1 -2.78 -12.98 68.74
N GLU A 2 -3.90 -13.12 68.04
CA GLU A 2 -4.38 -12.26 66.94
C GLU A 2 -3.43 -12.27 65.72
N PRO A 3 -3.95 -12.57 64.51
CA PRO A 3 -3.20 -12.72 63.27
C PRO A 3 -3.19 -11.42 62.46
N ASP A 4 -2.08 -11.10 61.80
CA ASP A 4 -2.06 -10.03 60.81
C ASP A 4 -2.20 -10.61 59.39
N ASP A 5 -3.47 -10.73 59.00
CA ASP A 5 -3.92 -10.65 57.61
C ASP A 5 -3.76 -9.20 57.14
N GLU A 6 -2.91 -8.93 56.14
CA GLU A 6 -3.00 -7.69 55.36
C GLU A 6 -3.41 -7.98 53.91
N ILE A 7 -4.72 -7.79 53.75
CA ILE A 7 -5.49 -7.59 52.53
C ILE A 7 -4.94 -6.37 51.79
N TYR A 8 -4.43 -6.53 50.56
CA TYR A 8 -4.33 -5.40 49.64
C TYR A 8 -5.55 -5.36 48.74
N ALA A 9 -6.50 -4.53 49.16
CA ALA A 9 -7.68 -4.13 48.41
C ALA A 9 -7.32 -3.13 47.29
N ASN A 10 -8.15 -3.13 46.26
CA ASN A 10 -8.08 -2.31 45.06
C ASN A 10 -8.08 -0.79 45.33
N GLY A 11 -7.29 -0.08 44.50
CA GLY A 11 -7.75 1.09 43.77
C GLY A 11 -7.43 2.46 44.37
N GLU A 12 -6.39 3.10 43.84
CA GLU A 12 -6.46 4.53 43.54
C GLU A 12 -5.96 4.78 42.11
N ALA A 13 -6.82 5.46 41.37
CA ALA A 13 -6.65 5.85 40.00
C ALA A 13 -5.61 6.97 39.91
N ASP A 14 -4.53 6.74 39.16
CA ASP A 14 -3.68 7.83 38.70
C ASP A 14 -3.87 8.04 37.20
N SER A 15 -4.60 9.12 36.92
CA SER A 15 -4.94 9.63 35.61
C SER A 15 -3.72 10.29 34.97
N SER A 16 -2.96 9.59 34.13
CA SER A 16 -2.11 10.21 33.10
C SER A 16 -1.32 9.19 32.26
N ASN A 17 -2.00 8.39 31.43
CA ASN A 17 -1.30 7.73 30.32
C ASN A 17 -2.20 7.60 29.08
N SER A 18 -2.53 8.75 28.50
CA SER A 18 -3.23 8.90 27.20
C SER A 18 -2.26 8.99 26.01
N ARG A 19 -1.09 8.34 26.07
CA ARG A 19 -0.12 8.35 24.96
C ARG A 19 0.54 6.98 24.83
N ASN A 20 -0.07 6.15 23.96
CA ASN A 20 0.40 4.88 23.40
C ASN A 20 -0.66 3.77 23.54
N ARG A 21 -1.86 3.99 22.98
CA ARG A 21 -2.66 2.84 22.55
C ARG A 21 -2.13 2.42 21.18
N PRO A 22 -1.86 1.12 20.95
CA PRO A 22 -1.49 0.64 19.63
C PRO A 22 -2.69 0.89 18.69
N ILE A 23 -2.42 1.60 17.59
CA ILE A 23 -3.41 2.03 16.58
C ILE A 23 -4.08 0.82 15.91
N ILE A 24 -3.41 -0.31 15.98
CA ILE A 24 -3.90 -1.62 15.59
C ILE A 24 -3.86 -2.44 16.87
N SER A 25 -5.04 -2.76 17.40
CA SER A 25 -5.25 -3.64 18.53
C SER A 25 -6.16 -4.77 18.05
N SER A 26 -6.19 -5.90 18.76
CA SER A 26 -7.15 -7.00 18.51
C SER A 26 -8.62 -6.59 18.67
N GLU A 27 -8.87 -5.37 19.15
CA GLU A 27 -10.17 -4.73 19.28
C GLU A 27 -10.46 -3.80 18.08
N GLN A 28 -11.74 -3.59 17.79
CA GLN A 28 -12.27 -2.80 16.68
C GLN A 28 -11.40 -1.56 16.37
N LEU A 29 -11.06 -1.35 15.08
CA LEU A 29 -10.28 -0.21 14.60
C LEU A 29 -10.85 1.11 15.17
N ASP A 30 -10.00 1.85 15.88
CA ASP A 30 -10.29 3.21 16.30
C ASP A 30 -10.20 4.16 15.10
N ILE A 31 -11.37 4.53 14.54
CA ILE A 31 -11.45 5.38 13.36
C ILE A 31 -10.85 6.76 13.63
N GLU A 32 -11.01 7.29 14.84
CA GLU A 32 -10.52 8.62 15.18
C GLU A 32 -9.00 8.65 15.21
N ALA A 33 -8.39 7.69 15.92
CA ALA A 33 -6.94 7.53 15.97
C ALA A 33 -6.35 7.28 14.57
N TYR A 34 -7.01 6.44 13.77
CA TYR A 34 -6.58 6.15 12.39
C TYR A 34 -6.69 7.38 11.48
N ALA A 35 -7.83 8.08 11.47
CA ALA A 35 -8.02 9.27 10.66
C ALA A 35 -7.12 10.43 11.08
N GLY A 36 -6.73 10.48 12.36
CA GLY A 36 -5.78 11.46 12.90
C GLY A 36 -4.35 11.32 12.35
N LEU A 37 -4.01 10.19 11.73
CA LEU A 37 -2.71 10.00 11.07
C LEU A 37 -2.59 10.75 9.76
N TYR A 38 -3.70 11.09 9.11
CA TYR A 38 -3.72 11.61 7.75
C TYR A 38 -4.23 13.05 7.70
N THR A 39 -3.90 13.74 6.60
CA THR A 39 -4.39 15.10 6.34
C THR A 39 -4.91 15.24 4.92
N GLY A 40 -5.69 16.30 4.68
CA GLY A 40 -6.17 16.64 3.35
C GLY A 40 -7.08 15.58 2.74
N ARG A 41 -6.95 15.39 1.42
CA ARG A 41 -7.83 14.51 0.65
C ARG A 41 -7.69 13.04 1.03
N THR A 42 -6.47 12.56 1.26
CA THR A 42 -6.21 11.18 1.67
C THR A 42 -6.99 10.80 2.94
N LYS A 43 -7.09 11.70 3.93
CA LYS A 43 -7.92 11.47 5.13
C LYS A 43 -9.38 11.20 4.77
N ILE A 44 -9.94 12.04 3.90
CA ILE A 44 -11.33 11.91 3.45
C ILE A 44 -11.51 10.62 2.65
N THR A 45 -10.64 10.35 1.67
CA THR A 45 -10.69 9.15 0.84
C THR A 45 -10.61 7.87 1.69
N ARG A 46 -9.73 7.83 2.69
CA ARG A 46 -9.63 6.70 3.64
C ARG A 46 -10.89 6.53 4.49
N LEU A 47 -11.48 7.61 5.01
CA LEU A 47 -12.74 7.55 5.76
C LEU A 47 -13.89 7.02 4.90
N LEU A 48 -13.99 7.48 3.65
CA LEU A 48 -15.01 6.98 2.72
C LEU A 48 -14.80 5.52 2.34
N PHE A 49 -13.55 5.10 2.18
CA PHE A 49 -13.22 3.69 1.95
C PHE A 49 -13.67 2.82 3.13
N ILE A 50 -13.37 3.23 4.37
CA ILE A 50 -13.83 2.54 5.57
C ILE A 50 -15.36 2.47 5.60
N ALA A 51 -16.05 3.58 5.34
CA ALA A 51 -17.52 3.61 5.32
C ALA A 51 -18.12 2.62 4.30
N ASP A 52 -17.52 2.50 3.12
CA ASP A 52 -17.97 1.58 2.08
C ASP A 52 -17.73 0.11 2.48
N GLN A 53 -16.55 -0.21 3.00
CA GLN A 53 -16.22 -1.56 3.47
C GLN A 53 -17.05 -2.00 4.69
N CYS A 54 -17.28 -1.10 5.65
CA CYS A 54 -18.14 -1.37 6.80
C CYS A 54 -19.60 -1.56 6.40
N GLY A 55 -20.08 -0.82 5.40
CA GLY A 55 -21.41 -1.02 4.82
C GLY A 55 -21.60 -2.40 4.22
N GLN A 56 -20.60 -2.91 3.48
CA GLN A 56 -20.64 -4.27 2.92
C GLN A 56 -20.63 -5.36 3.99
N ASN A 57 -19.96 -5.10 5.13
CA ASN A 57 -19.86 -6.03 6.25
C ASN A 57 -20.97 -5.85 7.31
N ASN A 58 -22.01 -5.08 7.03
CA ASN A 58 -23.12 -4.77 7.95
C ASN A 58 -22.70 -4.14 9.30
N ASN A 59 -21.55 -3.46 9.35
CA ASN A 59 -21.13 -2.72 10.53
C ASN A 59 -21.61 -1.26 10.45
N THR A 60 -22.90 -1.07 10.71
CA THR A 60 -23.58 0.23 10.55
C THR A 60 -23.00 1.30 11.48
N ALA A 61 -22.69 0.98 12.74
CA ALA A 61 -22.16 1.97 13.68
C ALA A 61 -20.84 2.58 13.18
N MET A 62 -19.92 1.73 12.74
CA MET A 62 -18.62 2.16 12.21
C MET A 62 -18.75 2.89 10.87
N GLN A 63 -19.66 2.45 10.00
CA GLN A 63 -19.98 3.14 8.76
C GLN A 63 -20.47 4.57 9.04
N MET A 64 -21.41 4.74 9.96
CA MET A 64 -21.99 6.04 10.27
C MET A 64 -20.97 6.99 10.88
N GLU A 65 -20.10 6.48 11.76
CA GLU A 65 -19.03 7.28 12.36
C GLU A 65 -18.00 7.74 11.32
N ALA A 66 -17.58 6.86 10.41
CA ALA A 66 -16.68 7.23 9.32
C ALA A 66 -17.30 8.29 8.38
N LEU A 67 -18.59 8.19 8.07
CA LEU A 67 -19.31 9.19 7.27
C LEU A 67 -19.44 10.54 8.01
N ARG A 68 -19.70 10.52 9.32
CA ARG A 68 -19.77 11.71 10.18
C ARG A 68 -18.44 12.47 10.13
N MET A 69 -17.33 11.77 10.36
CA MET A 69 -15.99 12.36 10.31
C MET A 69 -15.63 12.86 8.90
N ALA A 70 -16.03 12.13 7.84
CA ALA A 70 -15.80 12.56 6.47
C ALA A 70 -16.55 13.85 6.15
N TYR A 71 -17.81 13.96 6.56
CA TYR A 71 -18.63 15.18 6.41
C TYR A 71 -17.96 16.39 7.08
N GLU A 72 -17.53 16.24 8.33
CA GLU A 72 -16.88 17.30 9.10
C GLU A 72 -15.54 17.72 8.49
N GLU A 73 -14.76 16.78 7.96
CA GLU A 73 -13.48 17.09 7.30
C GLU A 73 -13.68 17.76 5.94
N ILE A 74 -14.67 17.34 5.14
CA ILE A 74 -14.99 17.95 3.85
C ILE A 74 -15.44 19.40 4.03
N LYS A 75 -16.23 19.68 5.07
CA LYS A 75 -16.70 21.04 5.40
C LYS A 75 -15.57 22.03 5.72
N LYS A 76 -14.37 21.55 6.06
CA LYS A 76 -13.17 22.38 6.24
C LYS A 76 -12.51 22.77 4.90
N GLY A 77 -12.83 22.06 3.82
CA GLY A 77 -12.31 22.28 2.48
C GLY A 77 -13.28 23.00 1.54
N GLU A 78 -13.01 22.92 0.24
CA GLU A 78 -13.76 23.61 -0.82
C GLU A 78 -14.37 22.62 -1.85
N ASN A 79 -14.35 21.30 -1.57
CA ASN A 79 -14.84 20.28 -2.49
C ASN A 79 -16.35 20.04 -2.31
N THR A 80 -17.16 20.82 -3.03
CA THR A 80 -18.62 20.76 -2.98
C THR A 80 -19.19 19.48 -3.60
N GLN A 81 -18.54 18.90 -4.60
CA GLN A 81 -18.99 17.63 -5.19
C GLN A 81 -18.88 16.48 -4.18
N LEU A 82 -17.73 16.36 -3.53
CA LEU A 82 -17.50 15.33 -2.52
C LEU A 82 -18.45 15.51 -1.32
N PHE A 83 -18.75 16.75 -0.96
CA PHE A 83 -19.76 17.04 0.07
C PHE A 83 -21.14 16.49 -0.32
N ARG A 84 -21.61 16.77 -1.54
CA ARG A 84 -22.88 16.23 -2.05
C ARG A 84 -22.90 14.70 -2.03
N ASP A 85 -21.81 14.07 -2.45
CA ASP A 85 -21.68 12.62 -2.47
C ASP A 85 -21.76 12.02 -1.06
N VAL A 86 -21.10 12.63 -0.07
CA VAL A 86 -21.13 12.17 1.32
C VAL A 86 -22.50 12.35 1.96
N VAL A 87 -23.16 13.48 1.74
CA VAL A 87 -24.54 13.70 2.21
C VAL A 87 -25.49 12.67 1.63
N HIS A 88 -25.36 12.36 0.33
CA HIS A 88 -26.14 11.31 -0.31
C HIS A 88 -25.84 9.92 0.32
N LYS A 89 -24.58 9.62 0.65
CA LYS A 89 -24.22 8.37 1.36
C LYS A 89 -24.78 8.31 2.78
N ILE A 90 -24.89 9.43 3.48
CA ILE A 90 -25.48 9.50 4.82
C ILE A 90 -26.97 9.17 4.77
N ASP A 91 -27.69 9.68 3.75
CA ASP A 91 -29.11 9.39 3.51
C ASP A 91 -30.00 9.70 4.73
N GLY A 92 -29.71 10.82 5.41
CA GLY A 92 -30.44 11.26 6.61
C GLY A 92 -30.22 10.42 7.88
N ARG A 93 -29.41 9.35 7.82
CA ARG A 93 -29.21 8.41 8.95
C ARG A 93 -28.44 9.00 10.14
N LEU A 94 -27.78 10.15 9.99
CA LEU A 94 -27.09 10.89 11.07
C LEU A 94 -27.93 12.02 11.67
N GLY A 95 -29.19 12.19 11.24
CA GLY A 95 -30.04 13.30 11.64
C GLY A 95 -29.84 14.57 10.80
N ASP A 96 -30.60 15.61 11.16
CA ASP A 96 -30.76 16.82 10.34
C ASP A 96 -29.48 17.68 10.24
N ASP A 97 -28.62 17.63 11.27
CA ASP A 97 -27.37 18.41 11.32
C ASP A 97 -26.34 17.98 10.23
N TYR A 98 -26.50 16.78 9.69
CA TYR A 98 -25.64 16.18 8.67
C TYR A 98 -26.32 16.14 7.28
N GLY A 99 -27.33 16.99 7.07
CA GLY A 99 -28.05 17.15 5.81
C GLY A 99 -27.34 18.01 4.77
N MET A 100 -28.02 18.21 3.63
CA MET A 100 -27.50 19.01 2.52
C MET A 100 -27.52 20.51 2.85
N ASP A 101 -26.34 21.09 3.05
CA ASP A 101 -26.18 22.54 3.19
C ASP A 101 -25.98 23.19 1.81
N SER A 102 -27.09 23.51 1.17
CA SER A 102 -27.12 24.14 -0.16
C SER A 102 -26.52 25.55 -0.16
N ALA A 103 -26.73 26.31 0.93
CA ALA A 103 -26.22 27.68 1.05
C ALA A 103 -24.68 27.70 1.10
N TRP A 104 -24.07 26.76 1.83
CA TRP A 104 -22.62 26.60 1.82
C TRP A 104 -22.10 26.18 0.45
N CYS A 105 -22.75 25.23 -0.23
CA CYS A 105 -22.34 24.82 -1.57
C CYS A 105 -22.34 25.99 -2.55
N GLU A 106 -23.43 26.74 -2.62
CA GLU A 106 -23.55 27.92 -3.50
C GLU A 106 -22.51 29.00 -3.16
N MET A 107 -22.27 29.23 -1.85
CA MET A 107 -21.26 30.19 -1.41
C MET A 107 -19.85 29.77 -1.83
N VAL A 108 -19.48 28.50 -1.67
CA VAL A 108 -18.17 27.96 -2.04
C VAL A 108 -18.01 27.96 -3.55
N ASP A 109 -19.00 27.46 -4.30
CA ASP A 109 -19.00 27.43 -5.78
C ASP A 109 -18.84 28.86 -6.35
N ARG A 110 -19.60 29.84 -5.83
CA ARG A 110 -19.46 31.25 -6.26
C ARG A 110 -18.08 31.83 -5.95
N ARG A 111 -17.51 31.51 -4.78
CA ARG A 111 -16.15 31.94 -4.42
C ARG A 111 -15.10 31.29 -5.32
N ALA A 112 -15.30 30.03 -5.67
CA ALA A 112 -14.45 29.27 -6.58
C ALA A 112 -14.40 29.92 -7.96
N ASP A 113 -15.56 30.29 -8.52
CA ASP A 113 -15.66 30.93 -9.83
C ASP A 113 -14.95 32.29 -9.85
N GLN A 114 -15.18 33.14 -8.84
CA GLN A 114 -14.50 34.43 -8.71
C GLN A 114 -12.97 34.27 -8.59
N ARG A 115 -12.51 33.27 -7.82
CA ARG A 115 -11.08 32.97 -7.68
C ARG A 115 -10.49 32.48 -9.00
N LYS A 116 -11.21 31.66 -9.75
CA LYS A 116 -10.79 31.16 -11.06
C LYS A 116 -10.61 32.30 -12.05
N GLU A 117 -11.59 33.20 -12.17
CA GLU A 117 -11.49 34.38 -13.04
C GLU A 117 -10.27 35.25 -12.69
N LYS A 118 -10.03 35.45 -11.38
CA LYS A 118 -8.85 36.19 -10.91
C LYS A 118 -7.54 35.51 -11.32
N LEU A 119 -7.42 34.20 -11.10
CA LEU A 119 -6.23 33.42 -11.49
C LEU A 119 -6.02 33.45 -13.02
N GLU A 120 -7.09 33.42 -13.81
CA GLU A 120 -7.02 33.50 -15.27
C GLU A 120 -6.48 34.85 -15.73
N ASN A 121 -6.96 35.94 -15.13
CA ASN A 121 -6.49 37.30 -15.41
C ASN A 121 -5.01 37.48 -15.02
N GLU A 122 -4.61 37.00 -13.84
CA GLU A 122 -3.22 37.05 -13.37
C GLU A 122 -2.28 36.25 -14.28
N LEU A 123 -2.65 35.01 -14.63
CA LEU A 123 -1.85 34.17 -15.53
C LEU A 123 -1.71 34.78 -16.93
N ASN A 124 -2.77 35.40 -17.46
CA ASN A 124 -2.72 36.09 -18.75
C ASN A 124 -1.81 37.32 -18.71
N ALA A 125 -1.81 38.07 -17.60
CA ALA A 125 -0.88 39.18 -17.39
C ALA A 125 0.56 38.68 -17.32
N TYR A 126 0.83 37.60 -16.57
CA TYR A 126 2.18 37.01 -16.48
C TYR A 126 2.69 36.50 -17.82
N ARG A 127 1.81 35.93 -18.65
CA ARG A 127 2.13 35.48 -20.01
C ARG A 127 2.47 36.64 -20.93
N THR A 128 1.71 37.73 -20.87
CA THR A 128 1.98 38.95 -21.63
C THR A 128 3.34 39.55 -21.24
N ASN A 129 3.66 39.53 -19.95
CA ASN A 129 4.94 40.03 -19.42
C ASN A 129 6.12 39.07 -19.61
N LEU A 130 5.87 37.83 -20.06
CA LEU A 130 6.88 36.79 -20.33
C LEU A 130 7.79 36.44 -19.13
N ILE A 131 7.30 36.62 -17.90
CA ILE A 131 8.06 36.30 -16.69
C ILE A 131 7.85 34.82 -16.34
N LYS A 132 8.85 33.98 -16.64
CA LYS A 132 8.77 32.52 -16.47
C LYS A 132 8.36 32.10 -15.06
N GLU A 133 8.93 32.71 -14.02
CA GLU A 133 8.63 32.34 -12.64
C GLU A 133 7.18 32.66 -12.26
N SER A 134 6.66 33.82 -12.67
CA SER A 134 5.26 34.18 -12.44
C SER A 134 4.30 33.27 -13.20
N ILE A 135 4.64 32.87 -14.43
CA ILE A 135 3.83 31.90 -15.19
C ILE A 135 3.84 30.53 -14.50
N ARG A 136 5.00 30.09 -14.01
CA ARG A 136 5.15 28.83 -13.26
C ARG A 136 4.29 28.84 -12.00
N MET A 137 4.34 29.92 -11.22
CA MET A 137 3.54 30.07 -10.00
C MET A 137 2.05 30.14 -10.31
N GLY A 138 1.63 30.89 -11.33
CA GLY A 138 0.23 30.91 -11.75
C GLY A 138 -0.29 29.51 -12.14
N TYR A 139 0.49 28.69 -12.85
CA TYR A 139 0.10 27.30 -13.12
C TYR A 139 0.05 26.41 -11.89
N ASN A 140 0.92 26.66 -10.91
CA ASN A 140 0.88 25.95 -9.64
C ASN A 140 -0.40 26.30 -8.86
N ASP A 141 -0.75 27.59 -8.82
CA ASP A 141 -1.96 28.08 -8.15
C ASP A 141 -3.24 27.51 -8.81
N PHE A 142 -3.24 27.36 -10.14
CA PHE A 142 -4.30 26.62 -10.84
C PHE A 142 -4.35 25.14 -10.45
N GLY A 143 -3.19 24.49 -10.32
CA GLY A 143 -3.10 23.12 -9.84
C GLY A 143 -3.72 22.98 -8.46
N ASP A 144 -3.34 23.84 -7.52
CA ASP A 144 -3.83 23.86 -6.14
C ASP A 144 -5.35 24.15 -6.10
N TYR A 145 -5.81 25.09 -6.92
CA TYR A 145 -7.24 25.38 -7.11
C TYR A 145 -8.01 24.13 -7.56
N TYR A 146 -7.61 23.51 -8.67
CA TYR A 146 -8.32 22.32 -9.18
C TYR A 146 -8.24 21.14 -8.22
N TYR A 147 -7.12 20.98 -7.49
CA TYR A 147 -6.95 19.94 -6.49
C TYR A 147 -7.95 20.11 -5.32
N ALA A 148 -8.06 21.35 -4.79
CA ALA A 148 -8.99 21.68 -3.71
C ALA A 148 -10.47 21.46 -4.09
N HIS A 149 -10.84 21.70 -5.36
CA HIS A 149 -12.20 21.58 -5.86
C HIS A 149 -12.57 20.19 -6.41
N GLY A 150 -11.70 19.19 -6.24
CA GLY A 150 -12.03 17.83 -6.68
C GLY A 150 -11.58 17.45 -8.08
N SER A 151 -11.16 18.41 -8.91
CA SER A 151 -10.85 18.23 -10.34
C SER A 151 -9.42 17.74 -10.58
N LEU A 152 -9.13 16.50 -10.18
CA LEU A 152 -7.78 15.93 -10.19
C LEU A 152 -7.10 15.91 -11.57
N ALA A 153 -7.85 15.60 -12.64
CA ALA A 153 -7.28 15.54 -13.98
C ALA A 153 -6.79 16.92 -14.48
N GLU A 154 -7.52 17.99 -14.17
CA GLU A 154 -7.13 19.36 -14.53
C GLU A 154 -6.02 19.89 -13.60
N ALA A 155 -6.02 19.49 -12.33
CA ALA A 155 -4.90 19.75 -11.41
C ALA A 155 -3.60 19.16 -11.94
N PHE A 156 -3.62 17.88 -12.33
CA PHE A 156 -2.46 17.20 -12.92
C PHE A 156 -1.96 17.92 -14.17
N LYS A 157 -2.85 18.26 -15.11
CA LYS A 157 -2.48 19.02 -16.33
C LYS A 157 -1.82 20.35 -16.00
N SER A 158 -2.34 21.07 -14.99
CA SER A 158 -1.83 22.37 -14.56
C SER A 158 -0.43 22.25 -13.95
N TYR A 159 -0.21 21.29 -13.05
CA TYR A 159 1.12 21.02 -12.49
C TYR A 159 2.12 20.61 -13.56
N VAL A 160 1.76 19.69 -14.47
CA VAL A 160 2.68 19.24 -15.53
C VAL A 160 3.03 20.36 -16.50
N ARG A 161 2.11 21.33 -16.71
CA ARG A 161 2.36 22.51 -17.55
C ARG A 161 3.43 23.45 -16.99
N THR A 162 3.70 23.39 -15.68
CA THR A 162 4.81 24.16 -15.07
C THR A 162 6.18 23.74 -15.62
N ARG A 163 6.31 22.52 -16.19
CA ARG A 163 7.56 21.96 -16.74
C ARG A 163 8.29 22.92 -17.65
N ASP A 164 7.57 23.57 -18.56
CA ASP A 164 8.16 24.41 -19.61
C ASP A 164 8.71 25.74 -19.04
N TYR A 165 8.39 26.02 -17.78
CA TYR A 165 8.78 27.22 -17.03
C TYR A 165 9.72 26.90 -15.85
N CYS A 166 10.12 25.64 -15.66
CA CYS A 166 11.12 25.26 -14.67
C CYS A 166 12.52 25.75 -15.10
N THR A 167 13.22 26.45 -14.20
CA THR A 167 14.58 26.97 -14.43
C THR A 167 15.60 26.37 -13.46
N THR A 168 15.15 25.78 -12.36
CA THR A 168 16.00 25.15 -11.34
C THR A 168 15.56 23.71 -11.09
N SER A 169 16.47 22.88 -10.58
CA SER A 169 16.15 21.51 -10.15
C SER A 169 15.03 21.47 -9.11
N LYS A 170 15.01 22.44 -8.18
CA LYS A 170 13.93 22.58 -7.19
C LYS A 170 12.56 22.75 -7.83
N HIS A 171 12.47 23.50 -8.94
CA HIS A 171 11.21 23.65 -9.68
C HIS A 171 10.76 22.32 -10.28
N VAL A 172 11.70 21.54 -10.84
CA VAL A 172 11.41 20.23 -11.42
C VAL A 172 10.95 19.24 -10.35
N ILE A 173 11.64 19.21 -9.21
CA ILE A 173 11.30 18.34 -8.07
C ILE A 173 9.91 18.69 -7.53
N HIS A 174 9.63 19.97 -7.28
CA HIS A 174 8.32 20.42 -6.80
C HIS A 174 7.19 19.98 -7.75
N MET A 175 7.35 20.22 -9.05
CA MET A 175 6.40 19.75 -10.05
C MET A 175 6.21 18.22 -10.01
N CYS A 176 7.30 17.45 -9.90
CA CYS A 176 7.20 15.99 -9.82
C CYS A 176 6.47 15.54 -8.56
N MET A 177 6.71 16.18 -7.40
CA MET A 177 6.02 15.87 -6.15
C MET A 177 4.52 16.16 -6.25
N SER A 178 4.11 17.31 -6.78
CA SER A 178 2.68 17.63 -7.01
C SER A 178 2.04 16.67 -8.00
N ALA A 179 2.74 16.31 -9.08
CA ALA A 179 2.24 15.34 -10.06
C ALA A 179 2.09 13.93 -9.46
N ILE A 180 3.02 13.51 -8.59
CA ILE A 180 2.95 12.24 -7.86
C ILE A 180 1.74 12.22 -6.93
N LEU A 181 1.56 13.27 -6.11
CA LEU A 181 0.43 13.39 -5.19
C LEU A 181 -0.91 13.21 -5.92
N VAL A 182 -1.14 13.99 -6.98
CA VAL A 182 -2.38 13.90 -7.77
C VAL A 182 -2.52 12.55 -8.46
N SER A 183 -1.43 11.96 -8.95
CA SER A 183 -1.46 10.65 -9.62
C SER A 183 -1.83 9.52 -8.65
N ILE A 184 -1.38 9.58 -7.39
CA ILE A 184 -1.76 8.62 -6.35
C ILE A 184 -3.26 8.72 -6.07
N GLU A 185 -3.77 9.94 -5.88
CA GLU A 185 -5.21 10.19 -5.64
C GLU A 185 -6.10 9.80 -6.84
N MET A 186 -5.56 9.84 -8.07
CA MET A 186 -6.23 9.33 -9.27
C MET A 186 -6.11 7.80 -9.45
N GLY A 187 -5.31 7.11 -8.64
CA GLY A 187 -5.00 5.68 -8.81
C GLY A 187 -4.14 5.36 -10.03
N GLN A 188 -3.43 6.35 -10.59
CA GLN A 188 -2.61 6.20 -11.82
C GLN A 188 -1.13 5.97 -11.49
N PHE A 189 -0.80 4.79 -10.97
CA PHE A 189 0.56 4.47 -10.51
C PHE A 189 1.62 4.36 -11.62
N THR A 190 1.21 4.25 -12.88
CA THR A 190 2.11 4.37 -14.05
C THR A 190 2.69 5.78 -14.18
N HIS A 191 1.90 6.82 -13.93
CA HIS A 191 2.38 8.20 -13.86
C HIS A 191 3.29 8.39 -12.66
N VAL A 192 2.92 7.87 -11.48
CA VAL A 192 3.74 7.92 -10.26
C VAL A 192 5.16 7.43 -10.54
N THR A 193 5.29 6.24 -11.14
CA THR A 193 6.60 5.65 -11.48
C THR A 193 7.40 6.55 -12.44
N SER A 194 6.74 7.15 -13.42
CA SER A 194 7.37 8.01 -14.42
C SER A 194 7.92 9.31 -13.80
N TYR A 195 7.15 9.95 -12.91
CA TYR A 195 7.58 11.18 -12.24
C TYR A 195 8.60 10.94 -11.14
N ILE A 196 8.59 9.77 -10.48
CA ILE A 196 9.67 9.36 -9.57
C ILE A 196 10.98 9.26 -10.33
N ASN A 197 11.01 8.50 -11.43
CA ASN A 197 12.22 8.35 -12.24
C ASN A 197 12.74 9.71 -12.74
N LYS A 198 11.83 10.63 -13.09
CA LYS A 198 12.19 11.99 -13.50
C LYS A 198 12.78 12.81 -12.35
N ALA A 199 12.21 12.72 -11.15
CA ALA A 199 12.72 13.42 -9.98
C ALA A 199 14.12 12.91 -9.60
N GLU A 200 14.33 11.59 -9.60
CA GLU A 200 15.62 10.96 -9.27
C GLU A 200 16.73 11.25 -10.29
N GLN A 201 16.38 11.49 -11.56
CA GLN A 201 17.33 11.85 -12.62
C GLN A 201 17.72 13.34 -12.62
N THR A 202 17.14 14.15 -11.73
CA THR A 202 17.51 15.56 -11.63
C THR A 202 18.92 15.69 -11.08
N ALA A 203 19.77 16.53 -11.70
CA ALA A 203 21.22 16.56 -11.47
C ALA A 203 21.65 16.97 -10.05
N ASP A 204 20.80 17.69 -9.31
CA ASP A 204 21.11 18.15 -7.96
C ASP A 204 20.79 17.08 -6.91
N ALA A 205 21.61 17.03 -5.86
CA ALA A 205 21.36 16.18 -4.71
C ALA A 205 19.99 16.50 -4.09
N LEU A 206 19.13 15.49 -4.03
CA LEU A 206 17.82 15.58 -3.39
C LEU A 206 18.00 15.70 -1.87
N ASP A 207 17.17 16.53 -1.24
CA ASP A 207 17.14 16.58 0.22
C ASP A 207 16.64 15.24 0.79
N PRO A 208 17.12 14.82 1.97
CA PRO A 208 16.76 13.52 2.55
C PRO A 208 15.26 13.29 2.71
N ASN A 209 14.49 14.35 3.02
CA ASN A 209 13.05 14.24 3.16
C ASN A 209 12.38 13.92 1.80
N THR A 210 12.73 14.65 0.74
CA THR A 210 12.25 14.35 -0.62
C THR A 210 12.62 12.94 -1.04
N VAL A 211 13.83 12.46 -0.74
CA VAL A 211 14.22 11.06 -0.99
C VAL A 211 13.28 10.10 -0.28
N SER A 212 13.00 10.31 1.01
CA SER A 212 12.07 9.48 1.78
C SER A 212 10.64 9.48 1.20
N LYS A 213 10.14 10.64 0.76
CA LYS A 213 8.83 10.75 0.10
C LYS A 213 8.78 9.99 -1.23
N LEU A 214 9.81 10.14 -2.07
CA LEU A 214 9.93 9.41 -3.35
C LEU A 214 10.03 7.90 -3.12
N ARG A 215 10.75 7.45 -2.09
CA ARG A 215 10.83 6.03 -1.71
C ARG A 215 9.47 5.48 -1.26
N CYS A 216 8.70 6.24 -0.48
CA CYS A 216 7.34 5.88 -0.12
C CYS A 216 6.42 5.74 -1.34
N ALA A 217 6.41 6.75 -2.23
CA ALA A 217 5.61 6.73 -3.45
C ALA A 217 6.02 5.58 -4.39
N ALA A 218 7.31 5.26 -4.47
CA ALA A 218 7.82 4.10 -5.21
C ALA A 218 7.37 2.78 -4.58
N GLY A 219 7.32 2.70 -3.25
CA GLY A 219 6.78 1.56 -2.51
C GLY A 219 5.33 1.32 -2.86
N LEU A 220 4.49 2.36 -2.80
CA LEU A 220 3.08 2.31 -3.18
C LEU A 220 2.87 1.88 -4.64
N ALA A 221 3.61 2.46 -5.58
CA ALA A 221 3.50 2.08 -6.99
C ALA A 221 3.89 0.62 -7.26
N ASN A 222 4.89 0.09 -6.53
CA ASN A 222 5.26 -1.33 -6.63
C ASN A 222 4.25 -2.25 -5.94
N LEU A 223 3.61 -1.78 -4.87
CA LEU A 223 2.56 -2.50 -4.16
C LEU A 223 1.34 -2.71 -5.07
N ASP A 224 0.86 -1.63 -5.70
CA ASP A 224 -0.23 -1.65 -6.70
C ASP A 224 0.10 -2.61 -7.87
N ALA A 225 1.33 -2.57 -8.36
CA ALA A 225 1.82 -3.50 -9.39
C ALA A 225 2.01 -4.95 -8.91
N LYS A 226 1.64 -5.28 -7.67
CA LYS A 226 1.81 -6.59 -7.01
C LYS A 226 3.26 -7.08 -6.96
N LYS A 227 4.23 -6.16 -7.05
CA LYS A 227 5.67 -6.43 -6.98
C LYS A 227 6.16 -6.32 -5.53
N TYR A 228 5.65 -7.19 -4.66
CA TYR A 228 5.86 -7.11 -3.21
C TYR A 228 7.33 -7.05 -2.78
N LYS A 229 8.22 -7.79 -3.45
CA LYS A 229 9.66 -7.76 -3.15
C LYS A 229 10.31 -6.40 -3.42
N LEU A 230 9.89 -5.72 -4.48
CA LEU A 230 10.39 -4.37 -4.81
C LEU A 230 9.75 -3.33 -3.91
N ALA A 231 8.45 -3.46 -3.63
CA ALA A 231 7.73 -2.60 -2.69
C ALA A 231 8.40 -2.62 -1.30
N ALA A 232 8.66 -3.81 -0.77
CA ALA A 232 9.38 -3.99 0.50
C ALA A 232 10.72 -3.25 0.50
N ARG A 233 11.57 -3.46 -0.53
CA ARG A 233 12.87 -2.78 -0.63
C ARG A 233 12.71 -1.26 -0.59
N LYS A 234 11.71 -0.71 -1.28
CA LYS A 234 11.47 0.74 -1.30
C LYS A 234 10.97 1.28 0.04
N PHE A 235 10.07 0.58 0.73
CA PHE A 235 9.64 0.98 2.07
C PHE A 235 10.76 0.87 3.11
N LEU A 236 11.62 -0.15 3.03
CA LEU A 236 12.75 -0.35 3.94
C LEU A 236 13.88 0.68 3.72
N GLU A 237 13.96 1.28 2.54
CA GLU A 237 14.90 2.35 2.19
C GLU A 237 14.44 3.75 2.68
N VAL A 238 13.25 3.86 3.26
CA VAL A 238 12.71 5.14 3.78
C VAL A 238 13.49 5.55 5.04
N GLY A 239 13.95 6.80 5.07
CA GLY A 239 14.67 7.36 6.20
C GLY A 239 13.74 7.96 7.27
N PRO A 240 14.21 8.14 8.51
CA PRO A 240 13.42 8.72 9.61
C PRO A 240 13.01 10.18 9.35
N GLU A 241 13.63 10.86 8.40
CA GLU A 241 13.34 12.25 8.01
C GLU A 241 11.92 12.43 7.45
N LEU A 242 11.25 11.34 7.06
CA LEU A 242 9.86 11.38 6.62
C LEU A 242 8.98 12.05 7.68
N GLY A 243 9.13 11.64 8.96
CA GLY A 243 8.27 12.08 10.07
C GLY A 243 6.79 12.11 9.68
N ASN A 244 6.10 13.19 10.04
CA ASN A 244 4.71 13.44 9.64
C ASN A 244 4.59 14.31 8.37
N SER A 245 5.68 14.50 7.62
CA SER A 245 5.73 15.47 6.52
C SER A 245 5.05 15.00 5.24
N TYR A 246 4.52 13.77 5.22
CA TYR A 246 3.88 13.15 4.06
C TYR A 246 2.53 12.49 4.36
N ASN A 247 1.88 12.91 5.45
CA ASN A 247 0.58 12.41 5.91
C ASN A 247 -0.58 12.69 4.94
N GLU A 248 -0.34 13.54 3.94
CA GLU A 248 -1.22 13.76 2.79
C GLU A 248 -1.20 12.59 1.77
N VAL A 249 -0.31 11.61 1.95
CA VAL A 249 -0.21 10.39 1.12
C VAL A 249 -0.13 9.13 1.98
N ILE A 250 0.79 9.09 2.95
CA ILE A 250 1.09 7.88 3.72
C ILE A 250 1.66 8.21 5.10
N ALA A 251 1.23 7.48 6.13
CA ALA A 251 1.74 7.64 7.48
C ALA A 251 2.98 6.75 7.73
N PRO A 252 3.88 7.09 8.67
CA PRO A 252 5.00 6.23 9.06
C PRO A 252 4.59 4.82 9.50
N GLN A 253 3.43 4.68 10.12
CA GLN A 253 2.84 3.39 10.54
C GLN A 253 2.50 2.51 9.34
N ASP A 254 2.05 3.11 8.23
CA ASP A 254 1.78 2.40 6.98
C ASP A 254 3.08 1.91 6.36
N VAL A 255 4.15 2.73 6.39
CA VAL A 255 5.48 2.33 5.90
C VAL A 255 5.98 1.08 6.66
N ALA A 256 5.80 1.06 7.98
CA ALA A 256 6.13 -0.10 8.81
C ALA A 256 5.30 -1.33 8.43
N THR A 257 3.99 -1.16 8.28
CA THR A 257 3.04 -2.25 8.01
C THR A 257 3.20 -2.81 6.60
N TYR A 258 3.19 -1.95 5.58
CA TYR A 258 3.32 -2.33 4.18
C TYR A 258 4.71 -2.91 3.91
N GLY A 259 5.76 -2.25 4.40
CA GLY A 259 7.13 -2.72 4.29
C GLY A 259 7.34 -4.07 4.98
N GLY A 260 6.83 -4.20 6.21
CA GLY A 260 6.94 -5.40 7.04
C GLY A 260 6.24 -6.60 6.42
N LEU A 261 4.98 -6.46 6.01
CA LEU A 261 4.21 -7.55 5.39
C LEU A 261 4.75 -7.94 4.01
N CYS A 262 5.13 -6.96 3.18
CA CYS A 262 5.75 -7.25 1.89
C CYS A 262 7.10 -7.96 2.06
N ALA A 263 7.92 -7.55 3.03
CA ALA A 263 9.20 -8.21 3.32
C ALA A 263 8.96 -9.64 3.85
N LEU A 264 8.02 -9.81 4.77
CA LEU A 264 7.68 -11.11 5.35
C LEU A 264 7.22 -12.11 4.29
N ALA A 265 6.39 -11.66 3.34
CA ALA A 265 5.90 -12.48 2.24
C ALA A 265 6.98 -12.86 1.22
N SER A 266 7.95 -11.97 0.95
CA SER A 266 8.78 -12.07 -0.27
C SER A 266 10.30 -12.22 -0.07
N PHE A 267 10.85 -11.83 1.08
CA PHE A 267 12.29 -11.95 1.36
C PHE A 267 12.66 -13.37 1.77
N ASP A 268 13.91 -13.79 1.57
CA ASP A 268 14.41 -15.00 2.20
C ASP A 268 14.82 -14.75 3.67
N ARG A 269 15.26 -15.79 4.37
CA ARG A 269 15.64 -15.69 5.79
C ARG A 269 16.83 -14.76 6.03
N MET A 270 17.78 -14.69 5.10
CA MET A 270 18.95 -13.82 5.20
C MET A 270 18.58 -12.36 4.93
N GLU A 271 17.79 -12.11 3.88
CA GLU A 271 17.27 -10.80 3.55
C GLU A 271 16.41 -10.25 4.70
N LEU A 272 15.56 -11.07 5.32
CA LEU A 272 14.73 -10.66 6.45
C LEU A 272 15.58 -10.25 7.65
N LYS A 273 16.61 -11.04 8.00
CA LYS A 273 17.53 -10.69 9.08
C LYS A 273 18.26 -9.37 8.79
N ASN A 274 18.96 -9.31 7.67
CA ASN A 274 19.89 -8.21 7.38
C ASN A 274 19.16 -6.88 7.09
N LYS A 275 17.99 -6.93 6.44
CA LYS A 275 17.30 -5.72 5.96
C LYS A 275 16.17 -5.25 6.87
N VAL A 276 15.59 -6.14 7.68
CA VAL A 276 14.45 -5.82 8.55
C VAL A 276 14.87 -5.83 10.01
N ILE A 277 15.37 -6.97 10.50
CA ILE A 277 15.64 -7.18 11.94
C ILE A 277 16.87 -6.38 12.41
N ASP A 278 17.96 -6.47 11.66
CA ASP A 278 19.23 -5.80 12.00
C ASP A 278 19.27 -4.34 11.51
N SER A 279 18.24 -3.89 10.77
CA SER A 279 18.16 -2.53 10.23
C SER A 279 17.68 -1.53 11.29
N ILE A 280 18.59 -0.68 11.75
CA ILE A 280 18.28 0.37 12.75
C ILE A 280 17.20 1.33 12.21
N ASN A 281 17.30 1.72 10.94
CA ASN A 281 16.35 2.66 10.34
C ASN A 281 14.93 2.09 10.33
N PHE A 282 14.77 0.85 9.87
CA PHE A 282 13.44 0.23 9.78
C PHE A 282 12.90 -0.19 11.15
N ARG A 283 13.78 -0.51 12.11
CA ARG A 283 13.40 -0.75 13.50
C ARG A 283 12.64 0.43 14.11
N ASN A 284 13.05 1.67 13.86
CA ASN A 284 12.34 2.85 14.35
C ASN A 284 10.89 2.92 13.83
N PHE A 285 10.64 2.52 12.58
CA PHE A 285 9.28 2.42 12.05
C PHE A 285 8.49 1.27 12.69
N LEU A 286 9.12 0.11 12.89
CA LEU A 286 8.49 -1.05 13.53
C LEU A 286 8.13 -0.79 15.01
N GLU A 287 8.82 0.11 15.69
CA GLU A 287 8.46 0.53 17.06
C GLU A 287 7.12 1.27 17.12
N LEU A 288 6.67 1.87 16.00
CA LEU A 288 5.34 2.48 15.90
C LEU A 288 4.22 1.45 15.78
N VAL A 289 4.51 0.23 15.32
CA VAL A 289 3.55 -0.86 15.09
C VAL A 289 4.09 -2.16 15.68
N PRO A 290 4.02 -2.33 17.02
CA PRO A 290 4.65 -3.45 17.71
C PRO A 290 4.11 -4.81 17.25
N GLU A 291 2.83 -4.91 16.87
CA GLU A 291 2.23 -6.16 16.37
C GLU A 291 2.94 -6.68 15.12
N VAL A 292 3.32 -5.80 14.19
CA VAL A 292 4.06 -6.17 12.97
C VAL A 292 5.50 -6.55 13.31
N ARG A 293 6.10 -5.90 14.31
CA ARG A 293 7.44 -6.25 14.80
C ARG A 293 7.48 -7.66 15.39
N GLU A 294 6.55 -7.96 16.31
CA GLU A 294 6.45 -9.28 16.95
C GLU A 294 6.13 -10.36 15.91
N LEU A 295 5.22 -10.08 14.95
CA LEU A 295 4.93 -10.95 13.82
C LEU A 295 6.20 -11.37 13.05
N ILE A 296 7.05 -10.40 12.69
CA ILE A 296 8.30 -10.66 11.95
C ILE A 296 9.29 -11.47 12.80
N HIS A 297 9.41 -11.12 14.09
CA HIS A 297 10.31 -11.81 15.01
C HIS A 297 9.90 -13.27 15.24
N ASP A 298 8.61 -13.53 15.43
CA ASP A 298 8.07 -14.88 15.62
C ASP A 298 8.21 -15.73 14.37
N PHE A 299 7.98 -15.15 13.19
CA PHE A 299 8.24 -15.84 11.93
C PHE A 299 9.71 -16.24 11.79
N TYR A 300 10.64 -15.32 12.11
CA TYR A 300 12.07 -15.60 12.03
C TYR A 300 12.50 -16.67 13.04
N SER A 301 11.95 -16.62 14.25
CA SER A 301 12.19 -17.58 15.34
C SER A 301 11.45 -18.91 15.17
N SER A 302 10.65 -19.06 14.10
CA SER A 302 9.86 -20.26 13.78
C SER A 302 8.73 -20.56 14.79
N HIS A 303 8.26 -19.55 15.52
CA HIS A 303 7.07 -19.62 16.38
C HIS A 303 5.80 -19.35 15.55
N TYR A 304 5.49 -20.25 14.62
CA TYR A 304 4.44 -20.02 13.62
C TYR A 304 3.02 -19.90 14.19
N ALA A 305 2.72 -20.54 15.31
CA ALA A 305 1.41 -20.44 15.94
C ALA A 305 1.09 -19.01 16.40
N SER A 306 2.03 -18.37 17.10
CA SER A 306 1.94 -16.97 17.55
C SER A 306 1.97 -16.01 16.37
N CYS A 307 2.86 -16.23 15.40
CA CYS A 307 2.90 -15.47 14.15
C CYS A 307 1.55 -15.46 13.41
N LEU A 308 0.86 -16.61 13.32
CA LEU A 308 -0.45 -16.69 12.68
C LEU A 308 -1.56 -16.03 13.49
N ASP A 309 -1.43 -15.93 14.81
CA ASP A 309 -2.35 -15.18 15.66
C ASP A 309 -2.25 -13.68 15.40
N TYR A 310 -1.03 -13.13 15.41
CA TYR A 310 -0.81 -11.74 15.05
C TYR A 310 -1.36 -11.45 13.65
N LEU A 311 -1.07 -12.32 12.68
CA LEU A 311 -1.57 -12.17 11.32
C LEU A 311 -3.12 -12.23 11.27
N GLY A 312 -3.74 -13.14 12.03
CA GLY A 312 -5.19 -13.24 12.15
C GLY A 312 -5.84 -11.99 12.74
N ASN A 313 -5.27 -11.45 13.81
CA ASN A 313 -5.77 -10.26 14.51
C ASN A 313 -5.65 -9.00 13.65
N LEU A 314 -4.55 -8.85 12.90
CA LEU A 314 -4.34 -7.75 11.99
C LEU A 314 -5.33 -7.74 10.81
N LYS A 315 -5.83 -8.92 10.40
CA LYS A 315 -6.58 -9.08 9.14
C LYS A 315 -7.75 -8.11 9.02
N ALA A 316 -8.57 -7.99 10.07
CA ALA A 316 -9.77 -7.16 10.03
C ALA A 316 -9.43 -5.69 9.75
N ASN A 317 -8.38 -5.17 10.38
CA ASN A 317 -7.95 -3.78 10.24
C ASN A 317 -7.30 -3.53 8.87
N LEU A 318 -6.48 -4.47 8.39
CA LEU A 318 -5.84 -4.36 7.07
C LEU A 318 -6.83 -4.43 5.91
N MET A 319 -7.98 -5.10 6.09
CA MET A 319 -9.07 -5.11 5.10
C MET A 319 -9.78 -3.76 4.98
N LEU A 320 -9.57 -2.84 5.92
CA LEU A 320 -10.10 -1.47 5.89
C LEU A 320 -9.07 -0.44 5.38
N ASP A 321 -7.87 -0.87 4.99
CA ASP A 321 -6.84 -0.01 4.43
C ASP A 321 -6.99 0.13 2.91
N ILE A 322 -6.93 1.37 2.42
CA ILE A 322 -7.17 1.72 1.01
C ILE A 322 -6.18 1.07 0.04
N HIS A 323 -4.91 0.93 0.42
CA HIS A 323 -3.87 0.40 -0.47
C HIS A 323 -3.66 -1.10 -0.27
N LEU A 324 -3.86 -1.60 0.96
CA LEU A 324 -3.56 -2.98 1.29
C LEU A 324 -4.73 -3.93 1.07
N HIS A 325 -5.98 -3.45 1.08
CA HIS A 325 -7.20 -4.26 0.95
C HIS A 325 -7.11 -5.33 -0.15
N ASP A 326 -6.75 -4.95 -1.37
CA ASP A 326 -6.65 -5.85 -2.53
C ASP A 326 -5.47 -6.84 -2.45
N HIS A 327 -4.57 -6.66 -1.49
CA HIS A 327 -3.34 -7.43 -1.35
C HIS A 327 -3.34 -8.34 -0.12
N VAL A 328 -4.20 -8.07 0.88
CA VAL A 328 -4.23 -8.79 2.17
C VAL A 328 -4.24 -10.31 1.93
N GLN A 329 -5.18 -10.81 1.15
CA GLN A 329 -5.32 -12.25 0.93
C GLN A 329 -4.07 -12.85 0.27
N THR A 330 -3.54 -12.20 -0.76
CA THR A 330 -2.35 -12.67 -1.49
C THR A 330 -1.11 -12.68 -0.58
N LEU A 331 -0.89 -11.64 0.20
CA LEU A 331 0.22 -11.55 1.15
C LEU A 331 0.12 -12.63 2.22
N TYR A 332 -1.08 -12.86 2.76
CA TYR A 332 -1.32 -13.84 3.81
C TYR A 332 -1.07 -15.27 3.32
N ASP A 333 -1.53 -15.58 2.10
CA ASP A 333 -1.28 -16.88 1.49
C ASP A 333 0.22 -17.10 1.23
N GLN A 334 0.94 -16.08 0.76
CA GLN A 334 2.40 -16.16 0.58
C GLN A 334 3.14 -16.36 1.90
N ILE A 335 2.79 -15.61 2.95
CA ILE A 335 3.39 -15.76 4.28
C ILE A 335 3.13 -17.16 4.83
N ARG A 336 1.89 -17.65 4.74
CA ARG A 336 1.51 -18.99 5.21
C ARG A 336 2.25 -20.08 4.45
N ASN A 337 2.30 -20.00 3.12
CA ASN A 337 3.04 -20.96 2.28
C ASN A 337 4.52 -20.98 2.61
N LYS A 338 5.13 -19.81 2.80
CA LYS A 338 6.54 -19.69 3.16
C LYS A 338 6.83 -20.27 4.55
N ALA A 339 5.96 -20.03 5.53
CA ALA A 339 6.06 -20.63 6.86
C ALA A 339 5.98 -22.17 6.79
N LEU A 340 5.07 -22.73 5.98
CA LEU A 340 4.95 -24.19 5.79
C LEU A 340 6.23 -24.80 5.19
N ILE A 341 6.80 -24.15 4.18
CA ILE A 341 8.08 -24.59 3.59
C ILE A 341 9.19 -24.54 4.64
N GLN A 342 9.31 -23.42 5.37
CA GLN A 342 10.36 -23.25 6.39
C GLN A 342 10.20 -24.21 7.57
N TYR A 343 8.97 -24.53 7.97
CA TYR A 343 8.67 -25.51 9.01
C TYR A 343 9.07 -26.92 8.61
N THR A 344 8.79 -27.32 7.36
CA THR A 344 9.06 -28.69 6.89
C THR A 344 10.51 -28.91 6.44
N HIS A 345 11.22 -27.85 6.03
CA HIS A 345 12.57 -27.92 5.47
C HIS A 345 13.62 -28.70 6.31
N PRO A 346 13.71 -28.55 7.65
CA PRO A 346 14.71 -29.27 8.44
C PRO A 346 14.35 -30.74 8.73
N PHE A 347 13.16 -31.22 8.35
CA PHE A 347 12.66 -32.55 8.72
C PHE A 347 12.54 -33.51 7.53
N LEU A 348 12.98 -34.76 7.72
CA LEU A 348 12.74 -35.86 6.77
C LEU A 348 11.33 -36.42 6.86
N SER A 349 10.70 -36.32 8.03
CA SER A 349 9.32 -36.72 8.27
C SER A 349 8.68 -35.80 9.30
N VAL A 350 7.43 -35.41 9.07
CA VAL A 350 6.67 -34.49 9.92
C VAL A 350 5.35 -35.14 10.32
N ASP A 351 5.03 -35.12 11.62
CA ASP A 351 3.72 -35.53 12.12
C ASP A 351 2.66 -34.48 11.77
N LEU A 352 1.58 -34.91 11.12
CA LEU A 352 0.54 -34.01 10.64
C LEU A 352 -0.30 -33.39 11.75
N HIS A 353 -0.41 -34.02 12.94
CA HIS A 353 -1.10 -33.43 14.08
C HIS A 353 -0.27 -32.30 14.71
N MET A 354 1.05 -32.51 14.85
CA MET A 354 1.95 -31.45 15.32
C MET A 354 1.93 -30.24 14.36
N MET A 355 1.96 -30.51 13.06
CA MET A 355 1.86 -29.46 12.03
C MET A 355 0.49 -28.77 12.05
N ALA A 356 -0.59 -29.52 12.20
CA ALA A 356 -1.95 -28.99 12.33
C ALA A 356 -2.07 -28.01 13.51
N ASN A 357 -1.52 -28.39 14.67
CA ASN A 357 -1.49 -27.56 15.87
C ASN A 357 -0.65 -26.30 15.65
N ALA A 358 0.54 -26.42 15.06
CA ALA A 358 1.42 -25.29 14.79
C ALA A 358 0.81 -24.27 13.80
N PHE A 359 0.02 -24.73 12.84
CA PHE A 359 -0.60 -23.88 11.81
C PHE A 359 -2.09 -23.58 12.04
N LYS A 360 -2.60 -23.95 13.22
CA LYS A 360 -4.00 -23.78 13.65
C LYS A 360 -5.00 -24.21 12.59
N THR A 361 -4.78 -25.40 12.04
CA THR A 361 -5.61 -25.94 10.96
C THR A 361 -6.02 -27.37 11.27
N THR A 362 -7.07 -27.85 10.61
CA THR A 362 -7.45 -29.26 10.68
C THR A 362 -6.78 -30.00 9.53
N ALA A 363 -5.80 -30.86 9.83
CA ALA A 363 -5.15 -31.67 8.81
C ALA A 363 -6.09 -32.82 8.37
N ARG A 364 -6.91 -32.57 7.34
CA ARG A 364 -7.66 -33.62 6.64
C ARG A 364 -6.83 -34.22 5.51
N ILE A 365 -5.70 -34.84 5.86
CA ILE A 365 -4.92 -35.62 4.89
C ILE A 365 -5.27 -37.08 5.13
N ASP A 366 -5.83 -37.75 4.12
CA ASP A 366 -6.12 -39.19 4.13
C ASP A 366 -4.83 -40.02 3.98
N SER A 367 -3.93 -39.83 4.94
CA SER A 367 -2.73 -40.64 5.13
C SER A 367 -3.01 -41.67 6.22
N HIS A 368 -2.68 -42.93 5.95
CA HIS A 368 -2.87 -44.04 6.89
C HIS A 368 -2.14 -43.79 8.22
N ASN A 369 -0.94 -43.22 8.14
CA ASN A 369 -0.08 -42.98 9.32
C ASN A 369 -0.06 -41.51 9.78
N LYS A 370 -0.73 -40.59 9.06
CA LYS A 370 -0.71 -39.14 9.35
C LYS A 370 0.71 -38.56 9.47
N ILE A 371 1.66 -39.11 8.72
CA ILE A 371 3.04 -38.62 8.62
C ILE A 371 3.30 -38.14 7.19
N LEU A 372 3.90 -36.96 7.06
CA LEU A 372 4.41 -36.40 5.81
C LEU A 372 5.89 -36.75 5.68
N TYR A 373 6.29 -37.44 4.62
CA TYR A 373 7.69 -37.77 4.35
C TYR A 373 8.28 -36.83 3.28
N ALA A 374 9.52 -36.39 3.48
CA ALA A 374 10.28 -35.66 2.49
C ALA A 374 10.58 -36.58 1.30
N ARG A 375 10.11 -36.20 0.11
CA ARG A 375 10.42 -36.92 -1.11
C ARG A 375 11.78 -36.47 -1.63
N HIS A 376 12.79 -37.29 -1.45
CA HIS A 376 14.04 -37.12 -2.20
C HIS A 376 13.84 -37.66 -3.61
N ALA A 377 13.73 -36.75 -4.58
CA ALA A 377 13.82 -37.16 -5.98
C ALA A 377 15.24 -37.68 -6.23
N ASP A 378 15.34 -38.87 -6.82
CA ASP A 378 16.64 -39.40 -7.25
C ASP A 378 17.22 -38.48 -8.33
N GLN A 379 18.22 -37.68 -7.94
CA GLN A 379 18.91 -36.71 -8.79
C GLN A 379 19.41 -37.37 -10.08
N ARG A 380 19.86 -38.62 -9.99
CA ARG A 380 20.36 -39.40 -11.13
C ARG A 380 19.21 -39.70 -12.09
N ASN A 381 18.13 -40.30 -11.60
CA ASN A 381 16.98 -40.65 -12.42
C ASN A 381 16.33 -39.40 -13.07
N ALA A 382 16.19 -38.31 -12.32
CA ALA A 382 15.68 -37.05 -12.85
C ALA A 382 16.57 -36.48 -13.97
N THR A 383 17.90 -36.57 -13.81
CA THR A 383 18.86 -36.15 -14.84
C THR A 383 18.76 -37.04 -16.08
N PHE A 384 18.70 -38.37 -15.91
CA PHE A 384 18.53 -39.31 -17.03
C PHE A 384 17.23 -39.06 -17.79
N GLN A 385 16.11 -38.86 -17.10
CA GLN A 385 14.84 -38.56 -17.77
C GLN A 385 14.90 -37.24 -18.54
N ARG A 386 15.50 -36.20 -17.96
CA ARG A 386 15.65 -34.90 -18.63
C ARG A 386 16.52 -35.03 -19.89
N VAL A 387 17.65 -35.75 -19.81
CA VAL A 387 18.53 -36.00 -20.96
C VAL A 387 17.82 -36.81 -22.06
N LEU A 388 17.07 -37.85 -21.69
CA LEU A 388 16.29 -38.65 -22.64
C LEU A 388 15.20 -37.83 -23.34
N GLN A 389 14.52 -36.96 -22.58
CA GLN A 389 13.52 -36.04 -23.14
C GLN A 389 14.16 -35.05 -24.11
N THR A 390 15.27 -34.42 -23.73
CA THR A 390 16.01 -33.52 -24.63
C THR A 390 16.49 -34.26 -25.88
N GLY A 391 16.92 -35.52 -25.76
CA GLY A 391 17.31 -36.36 -26.89
C GLY A 391 16.15 -36.69 -27.83
N SER A 392 14.96 -36.97 -27.31
CA SER A 392 13.78 -37.25 -28.14
C SER A 392 13.23 -36.00 -28.83
N GLU A 393 13.27 -34.85 -28.15
CA GLU A 393 12.95 -33.54 -28.73
C GLU A 393 13.93 -33.22 -29.87
N PHE A 394 15.23 -33.45 -29.67
CA PHE A 394 16.24 -33.26 -30.69
C PHE A 394 16.04 -34.17 -31.92
N ASP A 395 15.79 -35.48 -31.74
CA ASP A 395 15.53 -36.39 -32.86
C ASP A 395 14.29 -35.98 -33.66
N ARG A 396 13.22 -35.59 -32.96
CA ARG A 396 11.99 -35.09 -33.59
C ARG A 396 12.28 -33.85 -34.44
N ASP A 397 13.01 -32.89 -33.90
CA ASP A 397 13.31 -31.62 -34.57
C ASP A 397 14.23 -31.83 -35.78
N VAL A 398 15.21 -32.73 -35.68
CA VAL A 398 16.08 -33.12 -36.80
C VAL A 398 15.27 -33.82 -37.90
N ARG A 399 14.39 -34.76 -37.55
CA ARG A 399 13.51 -35.42 -38.54
C ARG A 399 12.59 -34.43 -39.25
N ALA A 400 12.01 -33.48 -38.51
CA ALA A 400 11.19 -32.41 -39.09
C ALA A 400 12.01 -31.52 -40.03
N MET A 401 13.25 -31.19 -39.66
CA MET A 401 14.18 -30.42 -40.50
C MET A 401 14.55 -31.17 -41.78
N LEU A 402 14.90 -32.46 -41.68
CA LEU A 402 15.23 -33.30 -42.83
C LEU A 402 14.03 -33.48 -43.77
N LEU A 403 12.83 -33.68 -43.23
CA LEU A 403 11.60 -33.74 -44.03
C LEU A 403 11.39 -32.42 -44.77
N ARG A 404 11.56 -31.28 -44.10
CA ARG A 404 11.46 -29.95 -44.72
C ARG A 404 12.51 -29.76 -45.82
N ALA A 405 13.75 -30.16 -45.59
CA ALA A 405 14.82 -30.08 -46.58
C ALA A 405 14.51 -30.95 -47.82
N ASN A 406 13.98 -32.16 -47.62
CA ASN A 406 13.57 -33.05 -48.70
C ASN A 406 12.38 -32.48 -49.50
N LEU A 407 11.38 -31.89 -48.82
CA LEU A 407 10.26 -31.21 -49.50
C LEU A 407 10.72 -30.02 -50.34
N ILE A 408 11.69 -29.24 -49.84
CA ILE A 408 12.31 -28.13 -50.59
C ILE A 408 13.08 -28.67 -51.80
N LYS A 409 13.88 -29.74 -51.63
CA LYS A 409 14.68 -30.36 -52.69
C LYS A 409 13.82 -30.95 -53.82
N LEU A 410 12.65 -31.48 -53.49
CA LEU A 410 11.69 -32.02 -54.46
C LEU A 410 10.77 -30.94 -55.08
N GLU A 411 11.08 -29.66 -54.87
CA GLU A 411 10.28 -28.51 -55.32
C GLU A 411 8.78 -28.63 -54.97
N TYR A 412 8.45 -29.27 -53.85
CA TYR A 412 7.07 -29.44 -53.43
C TYR A 412 6.53 -28.12 -52.86
N LYS A 413 6.25 -27.16 -53.75
CA LYS A 413 5.42 -26.00 -53.45
C LYS A 413 3.99 -26.51 -53.40
N ALA A 414 3.41 -26.59 -52.20
CA ALA A 414 1.98 -26.72 -52.06
C ALA A 414 1.34 -25.61 -52.91
N SER A 415 0.70 -26.00 -54.01
CA SER A 415 0.01 -25.08 -54.90
C SER A 415 -1.08 -24.41 -54.05
N ARG A 416 -0.82 -23.21 -53.55
CA ARG A 416 -1.87 -22.31 -53.08
C ARG A 416 -2.73 -22.07 -54.32
N LYS A 417 -3.85 -22.79 -54.43
CA LYS A 417 -4.89 -22.43 -55.38
C LYS A 417 -5.39 -21.03 -55.00
N PRO A 418 -5.60 -20.15 -55.99
CA PRO A 418 -6.02 -18.76 -55.78
C PRO A 418 -7.37 -18.67 -55.08
#